data_AF-A0A1M7DQG9-F1
#
_entry.id   AF-A0A1M7DQG9-F1
#
_cell.length_a   1.000
_cell.length_b   1.000
_cell.length_c   1.000
_cell.angle_alpha   90.00
_cell.angle_beta   90.00
_cell.angle_gamma   90.00
#
_symmetry.space_group_name_H-M   'P 1'
#
loop_
_entity.id
_entity.type
_entity.pdbx_description
1 polymer ?
#
loop_
_entity_poly.entity_id
_entity_poly.type
_entity_poly.pdbx_seq_one_letter_code
_entity_poly.pdbx_strand_id
1 'polypeptide(L)'
;MHYSSKIKKFYEGMQVYEHLLDDEKAIHIPFALSFTVTIATINGQLKTFLMDLEKKECQEIPDIDFNLMTNISNIMSPKLKRDMTALGNKTILQILEELFGEQLNKTPSELHTFVYDNTLLMTEYLKKIRKGLEHADDMLFVDYVCRHIKEHNWEDIENNYLKWKKYTEPAWDQLMEKQEQELRKYLEKDIMRFAPMPSTSKVNKVDYASHRELLECNFKDTEEYKVAYTQFRLFATRKDGMLIVNLKKYGKYLFKNYYQFAEGQKVALFELIVTLNLIKRDMVELKPELSKYLMNENNSLQSLENTKYFAPYFHIKEMLKGEWFKNLRTDARYNDIWADAFAEALMRSEYGNQIADAWKEKANQVKGYVIGCLKEAGVIKSSISNDSIAKVAGIMEKSRTFGKYIGKESQEQPYANWIKKHADDL
;
A
#
# COMPACT_ATOMS: atom_id res chain seq x y z
N MET A 1 2.76 4.19 5.66
CA MET A 1 3.40 4.40 7.00
C MET A 1 3.21 3.16 7.87
N HIS A 2 4.27 2.56 8.46
CA HIS A 2 4.18 1.31 9.24
C HIS A 2 3.90 1.55 10.74
N TYR A 3 2.68 1.96 11.06
CA TYR A 3 2.23 2.16 12.45
C TYR A 3 2.16 0.84 13.21
N SER A 4 1.61 -0.20 12.58
CA SER A 4 1.44 -1.53 13.19
C SER A 4 2.73 -2.10 13.73
N SER A 5 3.84 -2.02 12.98
CA SER A 5 5.15 -2.52 13.46
C SER A 5 5.65 -1.76 14.69
N LYS A 6 5.50 -0.42 14.75
CA LYS A 6 5.95 0.39 15.89
C LYS A 6 5.06 0.16 17.12
N ILE A 7 3.75 0.15 16.94
CA ILE A 7 2.77 -0.10 18.02
C ILE A 7 2.94 -1.54 18.55
N LYS A 8 3.13 -2.51 17.66
CA LYS A 8 3.38 -3.91 18.03
C LYS A 8 4.71 -4.07 18.79
N LYS A 9 5.81 -3.50 18.30
CA LYS A 9 7.10 -3.53 19.02
C LYS A 9 7.01 -2.87 20.38
N PHE A 10 6.30 -1.75 20.49
CA PHE A 10 6.02 -1.10 21.76
C PHE A 10 5.23 -2.04 22.69
N TYR A 11 4.15 -2.65 22.19
CA TYR A 11 3.31 -3.58 22.93
C TYR A 11 4.08 -4.83 23.41
N GLU A 12 4.78 -5.51 22.50
CA GLU A 12 5.60 -6.70 22.79
C GLU A 12 6.72 -6.36 23.76
N GLY A 13 7.38 -5.22 23.58
CA GLY A 13 8.42 -4.78 24.50
C GLY A 13 7.88 -4.58 25.92
N MET A 14 6.69 -3.99 26.05
CA MET A 14 6.03 -3.84 27.34
C MET A 14 5.63 -5.19 27.95
N GLN A 15 5.16 -6.16 27.15
CA GLN A 15 4.86 -7.51 27.67
C GLN A 15 6.10 -8.24 28.15
N VAL A 16 7.20 -8.15 27.40
CA VAL A 16 8.49 -8.73 27.82
C VAL A 16 8.93 -8.10 29.13
N TYR A 17 8.86 -6.77 29.24
CA TYR A 17 9.19 -6.04 30.47
C TYR A 17 8.44 -6.58 31.70
N GLU A 18 7.14 -6.85 31.56
CA GLU A 18 6.34 -7.42 32.64
C GLU A 18 6.84 -8.77 33.13
N HIS A 19 7.38 -9.60 32.24
CA HIS A 19 7.77 -10.97 32.53
C HIS A 19 9.24 -11.15 32.90
N LEU A 20 10.07 -10.11 32.76
CA LEU A 20 11.47 -10.12 33.21
C LEU A 20 11.55 -10.34 34.74
N LEU A 21 12.60 -10.99 35.23
CA LEU A 21 12.76 -11.22 36.68
C LEU A 21 13.21 -9.94 37.40
N ASP A 22 12.87 -9.81 38.68
CA ASP A 22 13.25 -8.66 39.54
C ASP A 22 14.78 -8.52 39.69
N ASP A 23 15.54 -9.55 39.34
CA ASP A 23 17.00 -9.61 39.46
C ASP A 23 17.72 -8.96 38.25
N GLU A 24 17.01 -8.72 37.15
CA GLU A 24 17.57 -8.23 35.88
C GLU A 24 17.55 -6.68 35.77
N LYS A 25 17.46 -5.96 36.90
CA LYS A 25 17.18 -4.50 37.00
C LYS A 25 17.93 -3.61 36.01
N ALA A 26 19.16 -3.93 35.65
CA ALA A 26 19.98 -3.15 34.71
C ALA A 26 19.46 -3.15 33.26
N ILE A 27 18.71 -4.17 32.84
CA ILE A 27 18.20 -4.33 31.46
C ILE A 27 16.86 -3.61 31.25
N HIS A 28 16.05 -3.51 32.31
CA HIS A 28 14.70 -2.94 32.30
C HIS A 28 14.63 -1.47 31.87
N ILE A 29 15.72 -0.72 32.03
CA ILE A 29 15.69 0.75 32.13
C ILE A 29 15.90 1.45 30.79
N PRO A 30 16.94 1.10 30.00
CA PRO A 30 17.02 1.55 28.61
C PRO A 30 15.77 1.14 27.83
N PHE A 31 15.21 -0.03 28.15
CA PHE A 31 13.98 -0.54 27.55
C PHE A 31 12.78 0.36 27.88
N ALA A 32 12.55 0.67 29.16
CA ALA A 32 11.48 1.57 29.61
C ALA A 32 11.59 3.00 29.04
N LEU A 33 12.80 3.54 28.91
CA LEU A 33 13.02 4.87 28.34
C LEU A 33 12.81 4.90 26.82
N SER A 34 13.17 3.82 26.11
CA SER A 34 12.88 3.69 24.67
C SER A 34 11.37 3.74 24.36
N PHE A 35 10.53 3.24 25.28
CA PHE A 35 9.07 3.34 25.17
C PHE A 35 8.58 4.79 25.25
N THR A 36 9.24 5.63 26.03
CA THR A 36 8.85 7.02 26.27
C THR A 36 8.97 7.84 24.97
N VAL A 37 10.05 7.65 24.22
CA VAL A 37 10.26 8.29 22.91
C VAL A 37 9.35 7.68 21.84
N THR A 38 9.26 6.35 21.83
CA THR A 38 8.44 5.63 20.85
C THR A 38 6.97 6.03 20.94
N ILE A 39 6.41 6.12 22.16
CA ILE A 39 5.00 6.45 22.36
C ILE A 39 4.69 7.91 22.03
N ALA A 40 5.59 8.84 22.36
CA ALA A 40 5.45 10.25 22.00
C ALA A 40 5.44 10.43 20.47
N THR A 41 6.34 9.71 19.79
CA THR A 41 6.41 9.71 18.32
C THR A 41 5.14 9.13 17.71
N ILE A 42 4.67 7.97 18.20
CA ILE A 42 3.42 7.35 17.74
C ILE A 42 2.26 8.32 17.93
N ASN A 43 2.13 8.96 19.10
CA ASN A 43 1.07 9.93 19.37
C ASN A 43 1.12 11.14 18.45
N GLY A 44 2.31 11.69 18.18
CA GLY A 44 2.47 12.77 17.22
C GLY A 44 1.96 12.38 15.83
N GLN A 45 2.33 11.19 15.36
CA GLN A 45 1.90 10.67 14.06
C GLN A 45 0.39 10.39 14.01
N LEU A 46 -0.18 9.77 15.04
CA LEU A 46 -1.61 9.52 15.15
C LEU A 46 -2.43 10.82 15.22
N LYS A 47 -1.93 11.83 15.93
CA LYS A 47 -2.56 13.15 16.00
C LYS A 47 -2.61 13.81 14.62
N THR A 48 -1.49 13.82 13.89
CA THR A 48 -1.45 14.36 12.53
C THR A 48 -2.44 13.62 11.64
N PHE A 49 -2.43 12.29 11.67
CA PHE A 49 -3.36 11.50 10.88
C PHE A 49 -4.83 11.79 11.23
N LEU A 50 -5.16 11.92 12.51
CA LEU A 50 -6.52 12.26 12.95
C LEU A 50 -6.93 13.64 12.42
N MET A 51 -6.04 14.63 12.43
CA MET A 51 -6.31 15.96 11.89
C MET A 51 -6.59 15.91 10.38
N ASP A 52 -5.80 15.15 9.62
CA ASP A 52 -5.99 14.98 8.18
C ASP A 52 -7.31 14.25 7.88
N LEU A 53 -7.67 13.26 8.69
CA LEU A 53 -8.94 12.55 8.62
C LEU A 53 -10.13 13.48 8.89
N GLU A 54 -10.06 14.32 9.92
CA GLU A 54 -11.10 15.30 10.27
C GLU A 54 -11.29 16.36 9.17
N LYS A 55 -10.21 16.77 8.51
CA LYS A 55 -10.23 17.69 7.35
C LYS A 55 -10.62 17.03 6.03
N LYS A 56 -10.74 15.70 5.98
CA LYS A 56 -10.92 14.91 4.76
C LYS A 56 -9.76 15.06 3.76
N GLU A 57 -8.57 15.34 4.26
CA GLU A 57 -7.32 15.44 3.49
C GLU A 57 -6.51 14.13 3.53
N CYS A 58 -7.02 13.12 4.26
CA CYS A 58 -6.42 11.80 4.35
C CYS A 58 -6.32 11.13 2.97
N GLN A 59 -5.10 10.71 2.61
CA GLN A 59 -4.80 10.04 1.33
C GLN A 59 -4.69 8.51 1.46
N GLU A 60 -4.48 7.98 2.67
CA GLU A 60 -4.20 6.56 2.87
C GLU A 60 -4.71 6.07 4.22
N ILE A 61 -5.25 4.85 4.27
CA ILE A 61 -5.56 4.18 5.53
C ILE A 61 -4.26 3.62 6.13
N PRO A 62 -3.89 4.02 7.36
CA PRO A 62 -2.68 3.55 8.00
C PRO A 62 -2.81 2.07 8.35
N ASP A 63 -1.71 1.35 8.19
CA ASP A 63 -1.64 -0.06 8.53
C ASP A 63 -1.55 -0.19 10.06
N ILE A 64 -2.70 -0.37 10.72
CA ILE A 64 -2.88 -0.38 12.18
C ILE A 64 -3.71 -1.60 12.59
N ASP A 65 -3.20 -2.39 13.52
CA ASP A 65 -3.98 -3.39 14.21
C ASP A 65 -4.79 -2.76 15.35
N PHE A 66 -6.05 -2.46 15.08
CA PHE A 66 -6.98 -1.91 16.05
C PHE A 66 -7.33 -2.89 17.19
N ASN A 67 -6.99 -4.18 17.09
CA ASN A 67 -7.23 -5.14 18.17
C ASN A 67 -6.14 -5.07 19.25
N LEU A 68 -4.90 -4.68 18.91
CA LEU A 68 -3.86 -4.38 19.89
C LEU A 68 -4.33 -3.34 20.93
N MET A 69 -5.27 -2.45 20.55
CA MET A 69 -5.87 -1.45 21.44
C MET A 69 -6.59 -2.03 22.66
N THR A 70 -7.22 -3.21 22.53
CA THR A 70 -8.00 -3.79 23.63
C THR A 70 -7.11 -4.25 24.79
N ASN A 71 -5.83 -4.48 24.52
CA ASN A 71 -4.89 -5.00 25.50
C ASN A 71 -3.89 -3.96 26.00
N ILE A 72 -3.78 -2.79 25.34
CA ILE A 72 -2.85 -1.72 25.74
C ILE A 72 -3.18 -1.15 27.12
N SER A 73 -4.46 -1.10 27.51
CA SER A 73 -4.85 -0.64 28.85
C SER A 73 -4.39 -1.56 29.99
N ASN A 74 -4.06 -2.81 29.70
CA ASN A 74 -3.64 -3.81 30.70
C ASN A 74 -2.12 -3.79 30.97
N ILE A 75 -1.38 -2.94 30.25
CA ILE A 75 0.09 -2.82 30.35
C ILE A 75 0.53 -2.02 31.58
N MET A 76 -0.43 -1.45 32.33
CA MET A 76 -0.17 -0.61 33.49
C MET A 76 0.23 -1.44 34.72
N SER A 77 1.49 -1.85 34.74
CA SER A 77 2.04 -2.60 35.85
C SER A 77 2.56 -1.71 36.97
N PRO A 78 2.20 -2.03 38.23
CA PRO A 78 2.88 -1.48 39.40
C PRO A 78 4.40 -1.68 39.38
N LYS A 79 4.91 -2.63 38.58
CA LYS A 79 6.34 -2.94 38.42
C LYS A 79 7.10 -1.81 37.73
N LEU A 80 6.61 -1.32 36.57
CA LEU A 80 7.25 -0.20 35.85
C LEU A 80 7.41 1.04 36.74
N LYS A 81 6.36 1.38 37.49
CA LYS A 81 6.40 2.50 38.45
C LYS A 81 7.46 2.28 39.53
N ARG A 82 7.50 1.08 40.10
CA ARG A 82 8.43 0.71 41.17
C ARG A 82 9.88 0.78 40.70
N ASP A 83 10.17 0.22 39.53
CA ASP A 83 11.52 0.15 38.97
C ASP A 83 12.02 1.53 38.53
N MET A 84 11.16 2.34 37.88
CA MET A 84 11.48 3.73 37.58
C MET A 84 11.80 4.51 38.87
N THR A 85 11.00 4.34 39.93
CA THR A 85 11.24 5.03 41.21
C THR A 85 12.54 4.58 41.89
N ALA A 86 12.92 3.30 41.76
CA ALA A 86 14.11 2.73 42.40
C ALA A 86 15.44 3.22 41.80
N LEU A 87 15.44 3.82 40.61
CA LEU A 87 16.63 4.19 39.86
C LEU A 87 17.33 5.48 40.28
N GLY A 88 16.59 6.37 40.95
CA GLY A 88 17.05 7.72 41.26
C GLY A 88 17.26 8.60 40.02
N ASN A 89 17.16 9.93 40.20
CA ASN A 89 17.20 10.90 39.10
C ASN A 89 18.52 10.88 38.29
N LYS A 90 19.66 10.63 38.94
CA LYS A 90 20.98 10.79 38.33
C LYS A 90 21.28 9.75 37.25
N THR A 91 20.89 8.50 37.50
CA THR A 91 21.09 7.36 36.56
C THR A 91 20.21 7.50 35.33
N ILE A 92 18.97 7.96 35.51
CA ILE A 92 18.00 8.18 34.42
C ILE A 92 18.47 9.30 33.50
N LEU A 93 18.95 10.41 34.04
CA LEU A 93 19.46 11.53 33.25
C LEU A 93 20.68 11.14 32.41
N GLN A 94 21.61 10.36 32.95
CA GLN A 94 22.76 9.85 32.18
C GLN A 94 22.34 8.92 31.04
N ILE A 95 21.41 7.99 31.29
CA ILE A 95 20.91 7.07 30.24
C ILE A 95 20.12 7.83 29.17
N LEU A 96 19.35 8.85 29.56
CA LEU A 96 18.61 9.70 28.62
C LEU A 96 19.56 10.52 27.73
N GLU A 97 20.63 11.05 28.32
CA GLU A 97 21.66 11.82 27.62
C GLU A 97 22.47 10.91 26.66
N GLU A 98 22.81 9.69 27.09
CA GLU A 98 23.51 8.68 26.26
C GLU A 98 22.65 8.12 25.11
N LEU A 99 21.36 7.87 25.34
CA LEU A 99 20.48 7.28 24.32
C LEU A 99 19.90 8.30 23.35
N PHE A 100 19.71 9.56 23.78
CA PHE A 100 18.85 10.50 23.04
C PHE A 100 19.45 11.89 22.82
N GLY A 101 20.59 12.24 23.44
CA GLY A 101 21.25 13.53 23.21
C GLY A 101 20.47 14.78 23.67
N GLU A 102 19.31 14.60 24.30
CA GLU A 102 18.48 15.67 24.90
C GLU A 102 18.30 15.44 26.40
N GLN A 103 18.42 16.52 27.19
CA GLN A 103 18.12 16.47 28.62
C GLN A 103 16.60 16.49 28.84
N LEU A 104 16.00 15.30 28.85
CA LEU A 104 14.66 15.11 29.40
C LEU A 104 14.72 15.35 30.92
N ASN A 105 14.48 16.60 31.34
CA ASN A 105 14.39 17.02 32.74
C ASN A 105 13.09 16.50 33.40
N LYS A 106 12.93 15.18 33.49
CA LYS A 106 11.81 14.53 34.16
C LYS A 106 12.31 13.55 35.23
N THR A 107 11.74 13.64 36.42
CA THR A 107 11.89 12.62 37.47
C THR A 107 11.29 11.29 37.03
N PRO A 108 11.69 10.14 37.63
CA PRO A 108 11.10 8.85 37.28
C PRO A 108 9.58 8.79 37.46
N SER A 109 9.03 9.48 38.47
CA SER A 109 7.58 9.59 38.64
C SER A 109 6.93 10.35 37.49
N GLU A 110 7.57 11.41 37.00
CA GLU A 110 7.10 12.16 35.83
C GLU A 110 7.26 11.39 34.52
N LEU A 111 8.27 10.54 34.38
CA LEU A 111 8.44 9.65 33.22
C LEU A 111 7.38 8.54 33.21
N HIS A 112 7.13 7.90 34.34
CA HIS A 112 6.05 6.93 34.48
C HIS A 112 4.69 7.57 34.13
N THR A 113 4.42 8.76 34.68
CA THR A 113 3.19 9.52 34.39
C THR A 113 3.11 9.89 32.92
N PHE A 114 4.22 10.31 32.31
CA PHE A 114 4.28 10.60 30.89
C PHE A 114 3.96 9.38 30.02
N VAL A 115 4.56 8.21 30.29
CA VAL A 115 4.27 6.98 29.53
C VAL A 115 2.80 6.60 29.70
N TYR A 116 2.26 6.71 30.90
CA TYR A 116 0.85 6.44 31.18
C TYR A 116 -0.09 7.35 30.38
N ASP A 117 0.07 8.66 30.52
CA ASP A 117 -0.78 9.66 29.87
C ASP A 117 -0.70 9.51 28.34
N ASN A 118 0.49 9.24 27.81
CA ASN A 118 0.66 9.00 26.38
C ASN A 118 0.04 7.67 25.92
N THR A 119 -0.01 6.64 26.77
CA THR A 119 -0.67 5.37 26.44
C THR A 119 -2.18 5.52 26.38
N LEU A 120 -2.74 6.30 27.32
CA LEU A 120 -4.15 6.69 27.28
C LEU A 120 -4.45 7.52 26.04
N LEU A 121 -3.64 8.52 25.75
CA LEU A 121 -3.80 9.39 24.59
C LEU A 121 -3.72 8.61 23.26
N MET A 122 -2.78 7.67 23.16
CA MET A 122 -2.67 6.76 22.01
C MET A 122 -3.96 5.97 21.80
N THR A 123 -4.49 5.40 22.88
CA THR A 123 -5.75 4.64 22.87
C THR A 123 -6.93 5.52 22.43
N GLU A 124 -6.98 6.76 22.90
CA GLU A 124 -8.01 7.73 22.48
C GLU A 124 -7.89 8.10 21.00
N TYR A 125 -6.69 8.39 20.51
CA TYR A 125 -6.48 8.71 19.09
C TYR A 125 -6.88 7.55 18.21
N LEU A 126 -6.45 6.33 18.52
CA LEU A 126 -6.80 5.17 17.72
C LEU A 126 -8.32 4.90 17.72
N LYS A 127 -9.03 5.11 18.84
CA LYS A 127 -10.51 5.04 18.90
C LYS A 127 -11.16 6.09 18.00
N LYS A 128 -10.68 7.34 18.05
CA LYS A 128 -11.19 8.45 17.21
C LYS A 128 -10.93 8.18 15.73
N ILE A 129 -9.73 7.71 15.39
CA ILE A 129 -9.35 7.31 14.03
C ILE A 129 -10.27 6.20 13.51
N ARG A 130 -10.46 5.13 14.29
CA ARG A 130 -11.34 4.01 13.92
C ARG A 130 -12.75 4.50 13.59
N LYS A 131 -13.31 5.38 14.43
CA LYS A 131 -14.63 5.96 14.22
C LYS A 131 -14.66 6.91 13.01
N GLY A 132 -13.64 7.73 12.83
CA GLY A 132 -13.54 8.64 11.68
C GLY A 132 -13.47 7.88 10.36
N LEU A 133 -12.75 6.77 10.32
CA LEU A 133 -12.63 5.92 9.14
C LEU A 133 -13.96 5.25 8.75
N GLU A 134 -14.90 5.01 9.67
CA GLU A 134 -16.23 4.50 9.33
C GLU A 134 -17.03 5.44 8.40
N HIS A 135 -16.69 6.73 8.43
CA HIS A 135 -17.32 7.79 7.63
C HIS A 135 -16.39 8.37 6.55
N ALA A 136 -15.22 7.78 6.34
CA ALA A 136 -14.27 8.22 5.34
C ALA A 136 -14.74 7.87 3.92
N ASP A 137 -14.12 8.50 2.92
CA ASP A 137 -14.38 8.21 1.51
C ASP A 137 -14.17 6.70 1.23
N ASP A 138 -15.12 6.10 0.54
CA ASP A 138 -15.07 4.71 0.12
C ASP A 138 -13.81 4.40 -0.73
N MET A 139 -13.29 5.40 -1.45
CA MET A 139 -12.08 5.25 -2.27
C MET A 139 -10.84 4.89 -1.45
N LEU A 140 -10.72 5.39 -0.21
CA LEU A 140 -9.60 5.05 0.68
C LEU A 140 -9.52 3.54 0.98
N PHE A 141 -10.67 2.87 1.03
CA PHE A 141 -10.73 1.42 1.25
C PHE A 141 -10.37 0.64 0.00
N VAL A 142 -10.63 1.20 -1.18
CA VAL A 142 -10.18 0.58 -2.43
C VAL A 142 -8.67 0.70 -2.55
N ASP A 143 -8.11 1.88 -2.25
CA ASP A 143 -6.67 2.10 -2.26
C ASP A 143 -5.95 1.22 -1.24
N TYR A 144 -6.55 1.00 -0.06
CA TYR A 144 -6.06 0.05 0.93
C TYR A 144 -5.93 -1.38 0.37
N VAL A 145 -6.95 -1.89 -0.34
CA VAL A 145 -6.89 -3.21 -0.99
C VAL A 145 -5.80 -3.23 -2.06
N CYS A 146 -5.75 -2.21 -2.91
CA CYS A 146 -4.81 -2.14 -4.02
C CYS A 146 -3.36 -2.03 -3.54
N ARG A 147 -3.09 -1.30 -2.46
CA ARG A 147 -1.77 -1.23 -1.83
C ARG A 147 -1.31 -2.61 -1.37
N HIS A 148 -2.15 -3.34 -0.64
CA HIS A 148 -1.78 -4.68 -0.18
C HIS A 148 -1.56 -5.67 -1.33
N ILE A 149 -2.29 -5.55 -2.43
CA ILE A 149 -1.98 -6.30 -3.66
C ILE A 149 -0.58 -5.93 -4.16
N LYS A 150 -0.20 -4.64 -4.24
CA LYS A 150 1.13 -4.24 -4.73
C LYS A 150 2.29 -4.68 -3.83
N GLU A 151 2.05 -4.85 -2.54
CA GLU A 151 3.08 -5.26 -1.57
C GLU A 151 3.50 -6.73 -1.70
N HIS A 152 2.73 -7.54 -2.42
CA HIS A 152 3.00 -8.97 -2.60
C HIS A 152 3.45 -9.27 -4.03
N ASN A 153 4.38 -10.23 -4.18
CA ASN A 153 4.71 -10.79 -5.48
C ASN A 153 3.64 -11.83 -5.88
N TRP A 154 2.97 -11.60 -7.01
CA TRP A 154 1.93 -12.49 -7.55
C TRP A 154 2.38 -13.30 -8.76
N GLU A 155 3.67 -13.30 -9.11
CA GLU A 155 4.23 -14.06 -10.23
C GLU A 155 3.82 -15.53 -10.19
N ASP A 156 3.80 -16.16 -9.02
CA ASP A 156 3.38 -17.56 -8.89
C ASP A 156 1.91 -17.78 -9.27
N ILE A 157 1.03 -16.84 -8.90
CA ILE A 157 -0.40 -16.88 -9.25
C ILE A 157 -0.57 -16.68 -10.75
N GLU A 158 0.12 -15.69 -11.32
CA GLU A 158 0.11 -15.41 -12.76
C GLU A 158 0.64 -16.61 -13.55
N ASN A 159 1.78 -17.18 -13.14
CA ASN A 159 2.38 -18.35 -13.77
C ASN A 159 1.45 -19.58 -13.69
N ASN A 160 0.79 -19.79 -12.55
CA ASN A 160 -0.16 -20.89 -12.40
C ASN A 160 -1.39 -20.71 -13.30
N TYR A 161 -1.89 -19.48 -13.42
CA TYR A 161 -2.96 -19.16 -14.35
C TYR A 161 -2.55 -19.35 -15.82
N LEU A 162 -1.37 -18.85 -16.21
CA LEU A 162 -0.85 -19.01 -17.57
C LEU A 162 -0.61 -20.48 -17.94
N LYS A 163 -0.12 -21.30 -17.00
CA LYS A 163 -0.02 -22.75 -17.18
C LYS A 163 -1.39 -23.34 -17.45
N TRP A 164 -2.39 -23.04 -16.62
CA TRP A 164 -3.77 -23.51 -16.82
C TRP A 164 -4.33 -23.08 -18.19
N LYS A 165 -4.16 -21.81 -18.56
CA LYS A 165 -4.58 -21.25 -19.86
C LYS A 165 -3.97 -22.03 -21.03
N LYS A 166 -2.67 -22.32 -20.97
CA LYS A 166 -1.94 -23.06 -22.01
C LYS A 166 -2.47 -24.48 -22.23
N TYR A 167 -2.90 -25.17 -21.18
CA TYR A 167 -3.40 -26.54 -21.29
C TYR A 167 -4.88 -26.64 -21.67
N THR A 168 -5.65 -25.58 -21.47
CA THR A 168 -7.11 -25.60 -21.60
C THR A 168 -7.60 -24.91 -22.88
N GLU A 169 -6.85 -23.93 -23.41
CA GLU A 169 -7.29 -23.01 -24.47
C GLU A 169 -8.71 -22.45 -24.17
N PRO A 170 -8.81 -21.53 -23.20
CA PRO A 170 -10.07 -21.28 -22.51
C PRO A 170 -11.16 -20.67 -23.40
N ALA A 171 -12.24 -21.42 -23.58
CA ALA A 171 -13.55 -20.96 -24.03
C ALA A 171 -14.34 -20.33 -22.87
N TRP A 172 -15.48 -19.71 -23.20
CA TRP A 172 -16.32 -18.99 -22.24
C TRP A 172 -16.72 -19.83 -21.02
N ASP A 173 -17.20 -21.05 -21.24
CA ASP A 173 -17.67 -21.91 -20.14
C ASP A 173 -16.52 -22.35 -19.23
N GLN A 174 -15.32 -22.57 -19.79
CA GLN A 174 -14.13 -22.92 -19.00
C GLN A 174 -13.65 -21.75 -18.13
N LEU A 175 -13.79 -20.50 -18.60
CA LEU A 175 -13.52 -19.31 -17.78
C LEU A 175 -14.56 -19.15 -16.67
N MET A 176 -15.83 -19.47 -16.95
CA MET A 176 -16.89 -19.48 -15.95
C MET A 176 -16.63 -20.50 -14.84
N GLU A 177 -16.32 -21.74 -15.20
CA GLU A 177 -15.93 -22.80 -14.27
C GLU A 177 -14.69 -22.41 -13.45
N LYS A 178 -13.68 -21.83 -14.10
CA LYS A 178 -12.46 -21.39 -13.44
C LYS A 178 -12.71 -20.32 -12.38
N GLN A 179 -13.60 -19.34 -12.62
CA GLN A 179 -13.98 -18.36 -11.59
C GLN A 179 -14.57 -19.05 -10.35
N GLU A 180 -15.41 -20.06 -10.54
CA GLU A 180 -16.06 -20.77 -9.43
C GLU A 180 -15.11 -21.69 -8.68
N GLN A 181 -14.18 -22.34 -9.37
CA GLN A 181 -13.11 -23.11 -8.72
C GLN A 181 -12.26 -22.23 -7.80
N GLU A 182 -11.87 -21.02 -8.26
CA GLU A 182 -11.08 -20.11 -7.45
C GLU A 182 -11.89 -19.50 -6.30
N LEU A 183 -13.17 -19.19 -6.52
CA LEU A 183 -14.07 -18.77 -5.45
C LEU A 183 -14.24 -19.87 -4.39
N ARG A 184 -14.41 -21.13 -4.80
CA ARG A 184 -14.51 -22.26 -3.88
C ARG A 184 -13.28 -22.37 -2.99
N LYS A 185 -12.08 -22.39 -3.59
CA LYS A 185 -10.80 -22.44 -2.85
C LYS A 185 -10.69 -21.29 -1.84
N TYR A 186 -11.14 -20.11 -2.24
CA TYR A 186 -11.18 -18.94 -1.36
C TYR A 186 -12.13 -19.14 -0.17
N LEU A 187 -13.34 -19.68 -0.39
CA LEU A 187 -14.31 -19.91 0.68
C LEU A 187 -13.91 -21.04 1.63
N GLU A 188 -13.25 -22.08 1.14
CA GLU A 188 -12.72 -23.20 1.94
C GLU A 188 -11.65 -22.75 2.96
N LYS A 189 -11.01 -21.59 2.75
CA LYS A 189 -10.01 -21.00 3.67
C LYS A 189 -10.63 -20.23 4.84
N ASP A 190 -11.95 -20.31 5.05
CA ASP A 190 -12.69 -19.67 6.15
C ASP A 190 -12.52 -18.12 6.18
N ILE A 191 -12.41 -17.53 4.99
CA ILE A 191 -12.11 -16.10 4.85
C ILE A 191 -13.34 -15.24 5.17
N MET A 192 -14.55 -15.80 5.10
CA MET A 192 -15.82 -15.07 5.31
C MET A 192 -16.33 -15.06 6.75
N ARG A 193 -15.61 -15.68 7.70
CA ARG A 193 -16.10 -15.86 9.09
C ARG A 193 -16.51 -14.59 9.83
N PHE A 194 -15.86 -13.46 9.52
CA PHE A 194 -16.18 -12.16 10.15
C PHE A 194 -17.27 -11.38 9.41
N ALA A 195 -17.80 -11.89 8.30
CA ALA A 195 -18.88 -11.24 7.58
C ALA A 195 -20.22 -11.44 8.32
N PRO A 196 -21.17 -10.50 8.21
CA PRO A 196 -22.47 -10.63 8.86
C PRO A 196 -23.16 -11.96 8.51
N MET A 197 -23.64 -12.68 9.52
CA MET A 197 -24.34 -13.94 9.33
C MET A 197 -25.63 -13.70 8.51
N PRO A 198 -25.82 -14.36 7.36
CA PRO A 198 -27.03 -14.21 6.57
C PRO A 198 -28.21 -14.90 7.25
N SER A 199 -29.42 -14.34 7.07
CA SER A 199 -30.64 -15.03 7.48
C SER A 199 -30.93 -16.22 6.55
N THR A 200 -31.65 -17.23 7.06
CA THR A 200 -32.06 -18.41 6.26
C THR A 200 -32.79 -18.00 4.98
N SER A 201 -33.63 -16.96 5.04
CA SER A 201 -34.31 -16.42 3.85
C SER A 201 -33.33 -15.85 2.82
N LYS A 202 -32.22 -15.24 3.23
CA LYS A 202 -31.18 -14.76 2.30
C LYS A 202 -30.42 -15.91 1.67
N VAL A 203 -30.04 -16.92 2.46
CA VAL A 203 -29.35 -18.12 1.96
C VAL A 203 -30.19 -18.81 0.89
N ASN A 204 -31.50 -18.99 1.14
CA ASN A 204 -32.41 -19.63 0.19
C ASN A 204 -32.71 -18.80 -1.07
N LYS A 205 -32.42 -17.49 -1.06
CA LYS A 205 -32.65 -16.58 -2.19
C LYS A 205 -31.43 -16.43 -3.09
N VAL A 206 -30.25 -16.79 -2.62
CA VAL A 206 -29.06 -16.79 -3.48
C VAL A 206 -29.24 -17.89 -4.50
N ASP A 207 -29.16 -17.54 -5.79
CA ASP A 207 -29.18 -18.51 -6.87
C ASP A 207 -27.94 -19.40 -6.79
N TYR A 208 -28.10 -20.47 -6.03
CA TYR A 208 -27.09 -21.48 -5.79
C TYR A 208 -27.12 -22.56 -6.87
N ALA A 209 -28.23 -22.71 -7.61
CA ALA A 209 -28.37 -23.71 -8.65
C ALA A 209 -27.37 -23.45 -9.78
N SER A 210 -27.34 -22.22 -10.30
CA SER A 210 -26.38 -21.81 -11.33
C SER A 210 -24.92 -21.85 -10.85
N HIS A 211 -24.68 -21.67 -9.55
CA HIS A 211 -23.36 -21.83 -8.93
C HIS A 211 -22.94 -23.30 -8.89
N ARG A 212 -23.86 -24.18 -8.47
CA ARG A 212 -23.63 -25.63 -8.31
C ARG A 212 -23.31 -26.32 -9.62
N GLU A 213 -23.94 -25.91 -10.72
CA GLU A 213 -23.70 -26.48 -12.06
C GLU A 213 -22.26 -26.30 -12.55
N LEU A 214 -21.56 -25.28 -12.05
CA LEU A 214 -20.17 -24.97 -12.38
C LEU A 214 -19.16 -25.59 -11.42
N LEU A 215 -19.63 -26.30 -10.38
CA LEU A 215 -18.77 -27.03 -9.44
C LEU A 215 -18.51 -28.44 -9.96
N GLU A 216 -17.35 -28.98 -9.60
CA GLU A 216 -16.98 -30.37 -9.90
C GLU A 216 -18.05 -31.35 -9.43
N CYS A 217 -18.33 -32.41 -10.21
CA CYS A 217 -19.40 -33.37 -9.91
C CYS A 217 -19.31 -34.03 -8.52
N ASN A 218 -18.12 -34.06 -7.92
CA ASN A 218 -17.87 -34.67 -6.62
C ASN A 218 -17.88 -33.66 -5.45
N PHE A 219 -18.17 -32.39 -5.70
CA PHE A 219 -18.21 -31.38 -4.65
C PHE A 219 -19.36 -31.65 -3.66
N LYS A 220 -19.01 -31.70 -2.37
CA LYS A 220 -20.01 -31.83 -1.29
C LYS A 220 -20.57 -30.46 -0.97
N ASP A 221 -21.82 -30.27 -1.37
CA ASP A 221 -22.60 -29.08 -1.08
C ASP A 221 -23.01 -29.04 0.41
N THR A 222 -22.17 -28.46 1.27
CA THR A 222 -22.45 -28.32 2.70
C THR A 222 -23.19 -27.02 3.02
N GLU A 223 -23.95 -27.00 4.12
CA GLU A 223 -24.64 -25.79 4.57
C GLU A 223 -23.66 -24.67 4.94
N GLU A 224 -22.50 -25.02 5.50
CA GLU A 224 -21.43 -24.06 5.79
C GLU A 224 -20.92 -23.36 4.52
N TYR A 225 -20.77 -24.12 3.42
CA TYR A 225 -20.36 -23.55 2.14
C TYR A 225 -21.43 -22.59 1.58
N LYS A 226 -22.72 -22.95 1.65
CA LYS A 226 -23.81 -22.07 1.23
C LYS A 226 -23.85 -20.77 2.04
N VAL A 227 -23.60 -20.85 3.34
CA VAL A 227 -23.50 -19.67 4.22
C VAL A 227 -22.31 -18.81 3.80
N ALA A 228 -21.13 -19.39 3.63
CA ALA A 228 -19.92 -18.66 3.22
C ALA A 228 -20.07 -18.00 1.84
N TYR A 229 -20.68 -18.70 0.88
CA TYR A 229 -21.01 -18.17 -0.43
C TYR A 229 -21.99 -16.98 -0.30
N THR A 230 -23.04 -17.13 0.50
CA THR A 230 -24.01 -16.05 0.77
C THR A 230 -23.35 -14.83 1.42
N GLN A 231 -22.40 -15.04 2.34
CA GLN A 231 -21.60 -13.97 2.93
C GLN A 231 -20.75 -13.25 1.88
N PHE A 232 -20.07 -13.99 1.02
CA PHE A 232 -19.27 -13.41 -0.06
C PHE A 232 -20.11 -12.57 -1.04
N ARG A 233 -21.35 -12.99 -1.32
CA ARG A 233 -22.30 -12.21 -2.16
C ARG A 233 -22.71 -10.86 -1.57
N LEU A 234 -22.37 -10.54 -0.31
CA LEU A 234 -22.47 -9.18 0.23
C LEU A 234 -21.44 -8.21 -0.39
N PHE A 235 -20.31 -8.77 -0.82
CA PHE A 235 -19.15 -8.06 -1.34
C PHE A 235 -18.94 -8.27 -2.83
N ALA A 236 -19.60 -9.25 -3.45
CA ALA A 236 -19.46 -9.55 -4.86
C ALA A 236 -20.80 -9.71 -5.58
N THR A 237 -20.82 -9.36 -6.85
CA THR A 237 -21.99 -9.48 -7.73
C THR A 237 -21.61 -10.18 -9.03
N ARG A 238 -22.56 -10.89 -9.63
CA ARG A 238 -22.41 -11.45 -10.97
C ARG A 238 -23.07 -10.54 -11.99
N LYS A 239 -22.37 -10.22 -13.07
CA LYS A 239 -22.85 -9.40 -14.19
C LYS A 239 -22.43 -10.05 -15.50
N ASP A 240 -23.39 -10.42 -16.34
CA ASP A 240 -23.15 -11.07 -17.64
C ASP A 240 -22.18 -12.26 -17.54
N GLY A 241 -22.29 -13.06 -16.47
CA GLY A 241 -21.41 -14.20 -16.15
C GLY A 241 -20.13 -13.86 -15.37
N MET A 242 -19.67 -12.61 -15.42
CA MET A 242 -18.47 -12.16 -14.74
C MET A 242 -18.69 -11.96 -13.23
N LEU A 243 -17.77 -12.48 -12.41
CA LEU A 243 -17.77 -12.25 -10.96
C LEU A 243 -17.01 -10.97 -10.62
N ILE A 244 -17.70 -9.99 -10.04
CA ILE A 244 -17.21 -8.63 -9.78
C ILE A 244 -17.20 -8.40 -8.27
N VAL A 245 -16.04 -8.02 -7.71
CA VAL A 245 -15.85 -7.78 -6.29
C VAL A 245 -15.98 -6.28 -6.04
N ASN A 246 -16.96 -5.88 -5.24
CA ASN A 246 -17.10 -4.51 -4.78
C ASN A 246 -15.97 -4.17 -3.80
N LEU A 247 -14.88 -3.63 -4.33
CA LEU A 247 -13.68 -3.29 -3.55
C LEU A 247 -13.94 -2.27 -2.44
N LYS A 248 -14.97 -1.43 -2.55
CA LYS A 248 -15.34 -0.48 -1.48
C LYS A 248 -15.85 -1.24 -0.25
N LYS A 249 -16.82 -2.14 -0.45
CA LYS A 249 -17.36 -2.96 0.64
C LYS A 249 -16.34 -3.98 1.14
N TYR A 250 -15.59 -4.58 0.22
CA TYR A 250 -14.56 -5.55 0.56
C TYR A 250 -13.40 -4.91 1.31
N GLY A 251 -12.93 -3.73 0.90
CA GLY A 251 -11.89 -2.98 1.60
C GLY A 251 -12.29 -2.59 3.02
N LYS A 252 -13.56 -2.20 3.25
CA LYS A 252 -14.09 -1.99 4.60
C LYS A 252 -14.10 -3.28 5.43
N TYR A 253 -14.39 -4.41 4.80
CA TYR A 253 -14.32 -5.72 5.45
C TYR A 253 -12.88 -6.09 5.83
N LEU A 254 -11.92 -5.89 4.93
CA LEU A 254 -10.50 -6.11 5.20
C LEU A 254 -10.02 -5.20 6.32
N PHE A 255 -10.23 -3.89 6.21
CA PHE A 255 -9.81 -2.92 7.22
C PHE A 255 -10.22 -3.31 8.64
N LYS A 256 -11.44 -3.84 8.82
CA LYS A 256 -11.95 -4.24 10.14
C LYS A 256 -11.35 -5.54 10.67
N ASN A 257 -10.90 -6.42 9.79
CA ASN A 257 -10.62 -7.82 10.14
C ASN A 257 -9.23 -8.33 9.72
N TYR A 258 -8.44 -7.55 8.99
CA TYR A 258 -7.18 -7.98 8.35
C TYR A 258 -6.23 -8.66 9.34
N TYR A 259 -6.05 -8.06 10.51
CA TYR A 259 -5.17 -8.56 11.56
C TYR A 259 -5.71 -9.76 12.34
N GLN A 260 -6.98 -10.13 12.14
CA GLN A 260 -7.60 -11.32 12.75
C GLN A 260 -7.41 -12.58 11.87
N PHE A 261 -6.78 -12.45 10.71
CA PHE A 261 -6.50 -13.55 9.80
C PHE A 261 -5.09 -14.10 9.99
N ALA A 262 -4.95 -15.43 9.86
CA ALA A 262 -3.65 -16.07 9.78
C ALA A 262 -2.95 -15.72 8.46
N GLU A 263 -1.63 -15.88 8.38
CA GLU A 263 -0.85 -15.44 7.22
C GLU A 263 -1.30 -16.09 5.91
N GLY A 264 -1.56 -17.40 5.90
CA GLY A 264 -2.10 -18.10 4.73
C GLY A 264 -3.50 -17.63 4.32
N GLN A 265 -4.30 -17.12 5.27
CA GLN A 265 -5.60 -16.51 4.97
C GLN A 265 -5.42 -15.10 4.39
N LYS A 266 -4.44 -14.33 4.88
CA LYS A 266 -4.15 -12.98 4.36
C LYS A 266 -3.76 -12.99 2.89
N VAL A 267 -2.91 -13.94 2.49
CA VAL A 267 -2.56 -14.13 1.07
C VAL A 267 -3.83 -14.39 0.25
N ALA A 268 -4.69 -15.27 0.75
CA ALA A 268 -5.91 -15.66 0.07
C ALA A 268 -6.95 -14.54 -0.07
N LEU A 269 -6.97 -13.55 0.83
CA LEU A 269 -7.82 -12.35 0.72
C LEU A 269 -7.60 -11.64 -0.64
N PHE A 270 -6.36 -11.65 -1.14
CA PHE A 270 -5.98 -10.93 -2.35
C PHE A 270 -5.81 -11.85 -3.56
N GLU A 271 -5.40 -13.10 -3.35
CA GLU A 271 -5.23 -14.13 -4.40
C GLU A 271 -6.47 -14.26 -5.31
N LEU A 272 -7.67 -14.27 -4.71
CA LEU A 272 -8.92 -14.33 -5.47
C LEU A 272 -9.08 -13.09 -6.38
N ILE A 273 -8.79 -11.89 -5.86
CA ILE A 273 -8.94 -10.65 -6.63
C ILE A 273 -8.00 -10.66 -7.84
N VAL A 274 -6.73 -11.01 -7.61
CA VAL A 274 -5.71 -11.09 -8.67
C VAL A 274 -6.11 -12.11 -9.73
N THR A 275 -6.49 -13.31 -9.30
CA THR A 275 -6.86 -14.39 -10.22
C THR A 275 -8.13 -14.06 -11.02
N LEU A 276 -9.15 -13.49 -10.38
CA LEU A 276 -10.34 -13.01 -11.09
C LEU A 276 -10.00 -11.95 -12.12
N ASN A 277 -9.06 -11.04 -11.86
CA ASN A 277 -8.65 -10.05 -12.85
C ASN A 277 -8.00 -10.66 -14.09
N LEU A 278 -7.19 -11.70 -13.92
CA LEU A 278 -6.61 -12.44 -15.05
C LEU A 278 -7.71 -13.12 -15.87
N ILE A 279 -8.65 -13.80 -15.20
CA ILE A 279 -9.80 -14.44 -15.87
C ILE A 279 -10.65 -13.41 -16.61
N LYS A 280 -10.95 -12.27 -16.00
CA LYS A 280 -11.76 -11.21 -16.62
C LYS A 280 -11.10 -10.64 -17.88
N ARG A 281 -9.77 -10.51 -17.93
CA ARG A 281 -9.06 -10.06 -19.13
C ARG A 281 -9.34 -11.01 -20.30
N ASP A 282 -9.18 -12.31 -20.08
CA ASP A 282 -9.47 -13.35 -21.08
C ASP A 282 -10.97 -13.39 -21.46
N MET A 283 -11.88 -13.20 -20.49
CA MET A 283 -13.31 -13.10 -20.78
C MET A 283 -13.65 -11.90 -21.68
N VAL A 284 -12.93 -10.78 -21.53
CA VAL A 284 -13.09 -9.59 -22.38
C VAL A 284 -12.48 -9.79 -23.77
N GLU A 285 -11.40 -10.57 -23.89
CA GLU A 285 -10.88 -10.97 -25.21
C GLU A 285 -11.92 -11.77 -26.00
N LEU A 286 -12.68 -12.65 -25.32
CA LEU A 286 -13.77 -13.42 -25.95
C LEU A 286 -15.04 -12.59 -26.20
N LYS A 287 -15.35 -11.65 -25.30
CA LYS A 287 -16.57 -10.81 -25.34
C LYS A 287 -16.23 -9.35 -24.99
N PRO A 288 -15.80 -8.53 -25.97
CA PRO A 288 -15.30 -7.18 -25.74
C PRO A 288 -16.28 -6.22 -25.04
N GLU A 289 -17.59 -6.44 -25.18
CA GLU A 289 -18.65 -5.67 -24.52
C GLU A 289 -18.58 -5.70 -22.99
N LEU A 290 -17.89 -6.70 -22.41
CA LEU A 290 -17.70 -6.84 -20.97
C LEU A 290 -16.64 -5.89 -20.40
N SER A 291 -15.85 -5.23 -21.24
CA SER A 291 -14.88 -4.20 -20.85
C SER A 291 -15.48 -3.07 -20.00
N LYS A 292 -16.78 -2.80 -20.11
CA LYS A 292 -17.53 -1.87 -19.25
C LYS A 292 -17.48 -2.23 -17.76
N TYR A 293 -17.34 -3.52 -17.44
CA TYR A 293 -17.24 -4.01 -16.05
C TYR A 293 -15.84 -3.95 -15.51
N LEU A 294 -14.85 -4.05 -16.40
CA LEU A 294 -13.48 -3.70 -16.08
C LEU A 294 -13.44 -2.20 -15.67
N MET A 295 -14.04 -1.27 -16.43
CA MET A 295 -13.97 0.18 -16.18
C MET A 295 -14.48 0.70 -14.81
N ASN A 296 -15.36 -0.01 -14.10
CA ASN A 296 -15.85 0.40 -12.77
C ASN A 296 -15.03 -0.17 -11.59
N GLU A 297 -14.23 -1.21 -11.79
CA GLU A 297 -13.20 -1.70 -10.86
C GLU A 297 -11.79 -1.17 -11.23
N ASN A 298 -11.64 -0.74 -12.47
CA ASN A 298 -10.39 -0.30 -13.06
C ASN A 298 -10.00 1.14 -12.76
N ASN A 299 -10.89 2.00 -12.29
CA ASN A 299 -10.40 3.27 -11.75
C ASN A 299 -9.54 3.09 -10.49
N SER A 300 -9.37 1.86 -9.98
CA SER A 300 -8.54 1.55 -8.82
C SER A 300 -7.54 0.41 -9.05
N LEU A 301 -7.84 -0.57 -9.91
CA LEU A 301 -6.87 -1.59 -10.35
C LEU A 301 -6.19 -1.26 -11.69
N GLN A 302 -6.82 -0.49 -12.60
CA GLN A 302 -6.12 0.25 -13.66
C GLN A 302 -5.74 1.68 -13.20
N SER A 303 -5.93 2.11 -11.95
CA SER A 303 -5.23 3.33 -11.47
C SER A 303 -3.70 3.16 -11.52
N LEU A 304 -3.26 1.90 -11.64
CA LEU A 304 -1.90 1.52 -11.94
C LEU A 304 -1.47 1.82 -13.37
N GLU A 305 -2.38 1.92 -14.35
CA GLU A 305 -2.04 2.20 -15.76
C GLU A 305 -2.77 3.41 -16.39
N ASN A 306 -3.72 4.00 -15.66
CA ASN A 306 -4.66 5.02 -16.14
C ASN A 306 -4.89 6.15 -15.13
N THR A 307 -3.93 6.40 -14.23
CA THR A 307 -3.71 7.82 -13.94
C THR A 307 -3.25 8.45 -15.25
N LYS A 308 -3.69 9.67 -15.56
CA LYS A 308 -3.04 10.43 -16.64
C LYS A 308 -1.51 10.52 -16.46
N TYR A 309 -1.04 10.21 -15.24
CA TYR A 309 0.36 10.09 -14.85
C TYR A 309 1.05 8.76 -15.16
N PHE A 310 0.35 7.66 -15.46
CA PHE A 310 1.01 6.36 -15.61
C PHE A 310 1.93 6.32 -16.82
N ALA A 311 1.40 6.65 -18.00
CA ALA A 311 2.19 6.66 -19.22
C ALA A 311 3.46 7.55 -19.07
N PRO A 312 3.38 8.80 -18.58
CA PRO A 312 4.58 9.58 -18.32
C PRO A 312 5.47 8.99 -17.22
N TYR A 313 4.92 8.54 -16.08
CA TYR A 313 5.69 7.91 -14.99
C TYR A 313 6.49 6.72 -15.49
N PHE A 314 5.80 5.72 -16.07
CA PHE A 314 6.40 4.46 -16.51
C PHE A 314 7.47 4.72 -17.58
N HIS A 315 7.17 5.54 -18.58
CA HIS A 315 8.13 5.78 -19.65
C HIS A 315 9.31 6.66 -19.24
N ILE A 316 9.14 7.63 -18.35
CA ILE A 316 10.26 8.42 -17.82
C ILE A 316 11.15 7.52 -16.96
N LYS A 317 10.56 6.71 -16.09
CA LYS A 317 11.25 5.73 -15.25
C LYS A 317 12.08 4.74 -16.08
N GLU A 318 11.45 4.04 -17.03
CA GLU A 318 12.13 3.05 -17.88
C GLU A 318 13.22 3.70 -18.75
N MET A 319 12.96 4.91 -19.26
CA MET A 319 13.96 5.69 -20.00
C MET A 319 15.21 5.96 -19.16
N LEU A 320 15.05 6.34 -17.89
CA LEU A 320 16.16 6.62 -16.97
C LEU A 320 16.84 5.35 -16.42
N LYS A 321 16.19 4.19 -16.47
CA LYS A 321 16.82 2.88 -16.16
C LYS A 321 17.63 2.31 -17.32
N GLY A 322 17.50 2.89 -18.51
CA GLY A 322 18.21 2.45 -19.70
C GLY A 322 19.73 2.56 -19.56
N GLU A 323 20.43 1.64 -20.23
CA GLU A 323 21.90 1.57 -20.21
C GLU A 323 22.58 2.87 -20.66
N TRP A 324 21.94 3.61 -21.57
CA TRP A 324 22.41 4.92 -22.01
C TRP A 324 22.53 5.90 -20.83
N PHE A 325 21.55 5.95 -19.92
CA PHE A 325 21.56 6.89 -18.80
C PHE A 325 22.66 6.55 -17.80
N LYS A 326 22.85 5.25 -17.52
CA LYS A 326 23.92 4.74 -16.64
C LYS A 326 25.31 5.19 -17.09
N ASN A 327 25.53 5.29 -18.41
CA ASN A 327 26.79 5.75 -19.00
C ASN A 327 26.97 7.28 -18.98
N LEU A 328 25.86 8.02 -19.09
CA LEU A 328 25.88 9.48 -19.27
C LEU A 328 25.66 10.28 -17.97
N ARG A 329 25.17 9.64 -16.90
CA ARG A 329 25.01 10.26 -15.57
C ARG A 329 26.35 10.74 -15.00
N THR A 330 26.31 11.80 -14.21
CA THR A 330 27.50 12.39 -13.55
C THR A 330 27.98 11.59 -12.35
N ASP A 331 27.06 10.94 -11.63
CA ASP A 331 27.34 10.19 -10.41
C ASP A 331 26.58 8.85 -10.37
N ALA A 332 27.12 7.85 -9.70
CA ALA A 332 26.50 6.53 -9.53
C ALA A 332 25.23 6.55 -8.66
N ARG A 333 25.02 7.59 -7.84
CA ARG A 333 23.83 7.79 -7.01
C ARG A 333 22.53 7.85 -7.83
N TYR A 334 22.61 8.34 -9.08
CA TYR A 334 21.49 8.36 -10.01
C TYR A 334 21.27 6.97 -10.63
N ASN A 335 20.89 6.02 -9.79
CA ASN A 335 20.67 4.61 -10.12
C ASN A 335 19.19 4.27 -10.32
N ASP A 336 18.87 3.00 -10.47
CA ASP A 336 17.50 2.55 -10.78
C ASP A 336 16.51 2.90 -9.65
N ILE A 337 16.98 2.97 -8.39
CA ILE A 337 16.17 3.39 -7.23
C ILE A 337 15.89 4.90 -7.32
N TRP A 338 16.90 5.70 -7.64
CA TRP A 338 16.73 7.14 -7.87
C TRP A 338 15.78 7.40 -9.04
N ALA A 339 15.86 6.63 -10.13
CA ALA A 339 14.97 6.79 -11.28
C ALA A 339 13.50 6.52 -10.91
N ASP A 340 13.24 5.53 -10.05
CA ASP A 340 11.91 5.25 -9.51
C ASP A 340 11.40 6.43 -8.65
N ALA A 341 12.23 6.89 -7.71
CA ALA A 341 11.88 7.99 -6.80
C ALA A 341 11.67 9.32 -7.55
N PHE A 342 12.52 9.63 -8.53
CA PHE A 342 12.42 10.83 -9.36
C PHE A 342 11.14 10.84 -10.19
N ALA A 343 10.84 9.74 -10.90
CA ALA A 343 9.63 9.66 -11.71
C ALA A 343 8.36 9.78 -10.86
N GLU A 344 8.34 9.15 -9.68
CA GLU A 344 7.22 9.25 -8.74
C GLU A 344 7.06 10.67 -8.18
N ALA A 345 8.16 11.30 -7.74
CA ALA A 345 8.14 12.66 -7.20
C ALA A 345 7.72 13.69 -8.26
N LEU A 346 8.21 13.56 -9.49
CA LEU A 346 7.84 14.44 -10.60
C LEU A 346 6.35 14.38 -10.91
N MET A 347 5.77 13.18 -10.92
CA MET A 347 4.33 13.03 -11.19
C MET A 347 3.44 13.42 -10.02
N ARG A 348 3.94 13.36 -8.78
CA ARG A 348 3.26 13.89 -7.59
C ARG A 348 3.43 15.40 -7.39
N SER A 349 4.32 16.04 -8.13
CA SER A 349 4.51 17.49 -8.07
C SER A 349 3.27 18.24 -8.58
N GLU A 350 3.22 19.55 -8.30
CA GLU A 350 2.21 20.46 -8.84
C GLU A 350 2.15 20.46 -10.39
N TYR A 351 3.22 20.03 -11.06
CA TYR A 351 3.31 19.95 -12.52
C TYR A 351 2.90 18.58 -13.11
N GLY A 352 2.66 17.56 -12.29
CA GLY A 352 2.30 16.22 -12.77
C GLY A 352 1.09 16.24 -13.69
N ASN A 353 0.10 17.09 -13.39
CA ASN A 353 -1.10 17.32 -14.21
C ASN A 353 -0.75 17.78 -15.62
N GLN A 354 0.09 18.80 -15.72
CA GLN A 354 0.48 19.40 -16.98
C GLN A 354 1.31 18.43 -17.82
N ILE A 355 2.24 17.72 -17.19
CA ILE A 355 3.08 16.70 -17.84
C ILE A 355 2.21 15.61 -18.45
N ALA A 356 1.23 15.12 -17.69
CA ALA A 356 0.30 14.09 -18.14
C ALA A 356 -0.57 14.51 -19.32
N ASP A 357 -1.09 15.74 -19.31
CA ASP A 357 -1.93 16.23 -20.40
C ASP A 357 -1.09 16.48 -21.68
N ALA A 358 0.13 17.02 -21.55
CA ALA A 358 1.06 17.16 -22.67
C ALA A 358 1.54 15.80 -23.23
N TRP A 359 1.62 14.77 -22.38
CA TRP A 359 2.09 13.44 -22.78
C TRP A 359 1.20 12.80 -23.86
N LYS A 360 -0.12 13.03 -23.81
CA LYS A 360 -1.09 12.42 -24.74
C LYS A 360 -0.80 12.72 -26.22
N GLU A 361 -0.30 13.93 -26.50
CA GLU A 361 -0.08 14.40 -27.87
C GLU A 361 1.42 14.54 -28.20
N LYS A 362 2.25 14.79 -27.19
CA LYS A 362 3.65 15.25 -27.35
C LYS A 362 4.62 14.44 -26.50
N ALA A 363 4.37 13.14 -26.29
CA ALA A 363 5.18 12.26 -25.43
C ALA A 363 6.70 12.38 -25.66
N ASN A 364 7.15 12.39 -26.92
CA ASN A 364 8.58 12.52 -27.25
C ASN A 364 9.14 13.91 -26.91
N GLN A 365 8.34 14.97 -26.98
CA GLN A 365 8.78 16.31 -26.59
C GLN A 365 8.96 16.37 -25.07
N VAL A 366 7.99 15.84 -24.32
CA VAL A 366 8.05 15.77 -22.85
C VAL A 366 9.27 14.97 -22.38
N LYS A 367 9.55 13.81 -22.99
CA LYS A 367 10.79 13.05 -22.72
C LYS A 367 12.04 13.90 -22.94
N GLY A 368 12.11 14.61 -24.07
CA GLY A 368 13.23 15.49 -24.38
C GLY A 368 13.39 16.62 -23.36
N TYR A 369 12.30 17.26 -22.95
CA TYR A 369 12.31 18.32 -21.95
C TYR A 369 12.80 17.82 -20.58
N VAL A 370 12.29 16.68 -20.10
CA VAL A 370 12.72 16.10 -18.82
C VAL A 370 14.23 15.81 -18.83
N ILE A 371 14.75 15.21 -19.91
CA ILE A 371 16.18 14.96 -20.07
C ILE A 371 16.99 16.26 -20.10
N GLY A 372 16.49 17.29 -20.79
CA GLY A 372 17.11 18.63 -20.83
C GLY A 372 17.22 19.24 -19.43
N CYS A 373 16.12 19.20 -18.67
CA CYS A 373 16.08 19.69 -17.30
C CYS A 373 17.04 18.93 -16.38
N LEU A 374 17.15 17.60 -16.51
CA LEU A 374 18.09 16.78 -15.74
C LEU A 374 19.55 17.08 -16.08
N LYS A 375 19.85 17.35 -17.36
CA LYS A 375 21.19 17.78 -17.78
C LYS A 375 21.55 19.13 -17.18
N GLU A 376 20.63 20.08 -17.19
CA GLU A 376 20.82 21.40 -16.57
C GLU A 376 20.93 21.31 -15.04
N ALA A 377 20.25 20.34 -14.42
CA ALA A 377 20.36 20.04 -13.00
C ALA A 377 21.69 19.37 -12.62
N GLY A 378 22.56 19.04 -13.59
CA GLY A 378 23.85 18.40 -13.32
C GLY A 378 23.79 16.88 -13.16
N VAL A 379 22.64 16.25 -13.42
CA VAL A 379 22.47 14.78 -13.35
C VAL A 379 23.12 14.08 -14.53
N ILE A 380 23.11 14.71 -15.71
CA ILE A 380 23.74 14.20 -16.94
C ILE A 380 24.97 15.07 -17.25
N LYS A 381 26.09 14.44 -17.65
CA LYS A 381 27.34 15.17 -17.89
C LYS A 381 27.14 16.27 -18.95
N SER A 382 27.50 17.51 -18.59
CA SER A 382 27.34 18.69 -19.43
C SER A 382 28.15 18.61 -20.74
N SER A 383 29.25 17.86 -20.75
CA SER A 383 30.12 17.64 -21.89
C SER A 383 29.48 16.85 -23.05
N ILE A 384 28.37 16.16 -22.80
CA ILE A 384 27.70 15.35 -23.83
C ILE A 384 26.75 16.23 -24.64
N SER A 385 26.89 16.28 -25.96
CA SER A 385 25.99 17.07 -26.81
C SER A 385 24.56 16.52 -26.81
N ASN A 386 23.57 17.41 -26.94
CA ASN A 386 22.15 17.03 -26.95
C ASN A 386 21.84 16.04 -28.09
N ASP A 387 22.50 16.20 -29.24
CA ASP A 387 22.39 15.27 -30.38
C ASP A 387 22.93 13.88 -30.06
N SER A 388 23.96 13.77 -29.21
CA SER A 388 24.50 12.47 -28.79
C SER A 388 23.54 11.77 -27.85
N ILE A 389 22.97 12.49 -26.89
CA ILE A 389 21.93 11.99 -25.97
C ILE A 389 20.72 11.50 -26.78
N ALA A 390 20.26 12.30 -27.76
CA ALA A 390 19.14 11.96 -28.63
C ALA A 390 19.33 10.65 -29.42
N LYS A 391 20.57 10.36 -29.85
CA LYS A 391 20.90 9.12 -30.59
C LYS A 391 20.87 7.88 -29.70
N VAL A 392 21.45 7.97 -28.50
CA VAL A 392 21.59 6.81 -27.61
C VAL A 392 20.32 6.51 -26.80
N ALA A 393 19.47 7.51 -26.56
CA ALA A 393 18.20 7.33 -25.87
C ALA A 393 17.14 6.63 -26.74
N GLY A 394 17.34 6.54 -28.06
CA GLY A 394 16.49 5.74 -28.97
C GLY A 394 15.08 6.29 -29.21
N ILE A 395 14.84 7.60 -29.00
CA ILE A 395 13.47 8.14 -28.94
C ILE A 395 12.91 8.60 -30.31
N MET A 396 13.71 8.73 -31.38
CA MET A 396 13.19 9.04 -32.74
C MET A 396 14.10 8.57 -33.89
N GLU A 397 13.49 8.22 -35.04
CA GLU A 397 14.16 8.08 -36.36
C GLU A 397 14.80 9.39 -36.88
N LYS A 398 14.55 10.54 -36.23
CA LYS A 398 15.10 11.87 -36.57
C LYS A 398 15.72 12.56 -35.35
N SER A 399 16.94 12.17 -35.00
CA SER A 399 17.68 12.64 -33.81
C SER A 399 17.79 14.17 -33.67
N ARG A 400 17.84 14.92 -34.79
CA ARG A 400 17.94 16.40 -34.79
C ARG A 400 16.71 17.11 -34.18
N THR A 401 15.52 16.52 -34.26
CA THR A 401 14.31 17.14 -33.69
C THR A 401 14.23 16.90 -32.19
N PHE A 402 14.74 15.77 -31.69
CA PHE A 402 14.76 15.46 -30.26
C PHE A 402 15.78 16.30 -29.49
N GLY A 403 16.95 16.56 -30.10
CA GLY A 403 17.99 17.42 -29.52
C GLY A 403 17.52 18.86 -29.22
N LYS A 404 16.52 19.36 -29.95
CA LYS A 404 15.88 20.67 -29.69
C LYS A 404 15.14 20.69 -28.35
N TYR A 405 14.37 19.64 -28.07
CA TYR A 405 13.62 19.51 -26.81
C TYR A 405 14.54 19.33 -25.60
N ILE A 406 15.71 18.72 -25.76
CA ILE A 406 16.74 18.67 -24.69
C ILE A 406 17.39 20.05 -24.47
N GLY A 407 17.39 20.91 -25.49
CA GLY A 407 18.05 22.22 -25.48
C GLY A 407 17.26 23.30 -24.76
N LYS A 408 17.35 24.54 -25.25
CA LYS A 408 16.75 25.74 -24.64
C LYS A 408 15.26 25.59 -24.32
N GLU A 409 14.51 24.86 -25.14
CA GLU A 409 13.07 24.65 -24.95
C GLU A 409 12.73 23.86 -23.66
N SER A 410 13.68 23.08 -23.12
CA SER A 410 13.52 22.43 -21.82
C SER A 410 13.49 23.44 -20.66
N GLN A 411 14.28 24.51 -20.76
CA GLN A 411 14.39 25.53 -19.72
C GLN A 411 13.13 26.40 -19.61
N GLU A 412 12.31 26.42 -20.67
CA GLU A 412 11.06 27.17 -20.76
C GLU A 412 9.86 26.37 -20.20
N GLN A 413 10.04 25.09 -19.85
CA GLN A 413 8.97 24.29 -19.29
C GLN A 413 8.67 24.67 -17.82
N PRO A 414 7.39 24.71 -17.39
CA PRO A 414 7.04 25.09 -16.02
C PRO A 414 7.67 24.22 -14.93
N TYR A 415 7.94 22.94 -15.22
CA TYR A 415 8.58 22.00 -14.29
C TYR A 415 10.13 22.06 -14.29
N ALA A 416 10.76 22.93 -15.09
CA ALA A 416 12.22 22.98 -15.20
C ALA A 416 12.90 23.35 -13.87
N ASN A 417 12.39 24.37 -13.18
CA ASN A 417 12.92 24.81 -11.89
C ASN A 417 12.71 23.77 -10.80
N TRP A 418 11.57 23.06 -10.85
CA TRP A 418 11.29 21.97 -9.91
C TRP A 418 12.31 20.84 -10.07
N ILE A 419 12.57 20.39 -11.30
CA ILE A 419 13.58 19.35 -11.56
C ILE A 419 14.97 19.80 -11.10
N LYS A 420 15.37 21.04 -11.41
CA LYS A 420 16.68 21.59 -10.98
C LYS A 420 16.85 21.59 -9.46
N LYS A 421 15.77 21.85 -8.72
CA LYS A 421 15.80 21.90 -7.26
C LYS A 421 15.80 20.52 -6.62
N HIS A 422 15.06 19.57 -7.18
CA HIS A 422 14.75 18.31 -6.51
C HIS A 422 15.47 17.08 -7.06
N ALA A 423 16.15 17.17 -8.21
CA ALA A 423 16.83 16.01 -8.80
C ALA A 423 18.01 15.49 -7.95
N ASP A 424 18.62 16.35 -7.13
CA ASP A 424 19.78 16.03 -6.29
C ASP A 424 19.43 15.66 -4.84
N ASP A 425 18.23 16.02 -4.40
CA ASP A 425 17.72 15.82 -3.03
C ASP A 425 16.96 14.48 -2.86
N LEU A 426 16.78 13.75 -3.96
CA LEU A 426 16.16 12.42 -4.05
C LEU A 426 17.26 11.37 -4.22
#